data_AF-A0A1V5C264-F1
#
_entry.id   AF-A0A1V5C264-F1
#
_cell.length_a   1.000
_cell.length_b   1.000
_cell.length_c   1.000
_cell.angle_alpha   90.00
_cell.angle_beta   90.00
_cell.angle_gamma   90.00
#
_symmetry.space_group_name_H-M   'P 1'
#
loop_
_entity.id
_entity.type
_entity.pdbx_description
1 polymer ?
#
loop_
_entity_poly.entity_id
_entity_poly.type
_entity_poly.pdbx_seq_one_letter_code
_entity_poly.pdbx_strand_id
1 'polypeptide(L)'
;MATAPSAKDFFNPETHDIIEKYLAGKAGVSTEDRLRMIKLVKDIGSSYEDVLTIHAEGSLEAQKLSILQLAEFDRYKAAAMRAAQINNRKGHALFDDLPQFPPKL
;
A
#
# COMPACT_ATOMS: atom_id res chain seq x y z
N MET A 1 6.17 -4.29 -18.26
CA MET A 1 6.57 -5.06 -19.46
C MET A 1 6.48 -4.15 -20.68
N ALA A 2 7.61 -3.76 -21.26
CA ALA A 2 7.64 -2.64 -22.22
C ALA A 2 7.45 -3.05 -23.70
N THR A 3 7.60 -4.34 -24.03
CA THR A 3 7.79 -4.80 -25.42
C THR A 3 6.65 -5.62 -26.01
N ALA A 4 5.51 -5.77 -25.30
CA ALA A 4 4.34 -6.42 -25.87
C ALA A 4 3.76 -5.58 -27.02
N PRO A 5 3.29 -6.20 -28.12
CA PRO A 5 2.66 -5.50 -29.22
C PRO A 5 1.35 -4.82 -28.79
N SER A 6 0.95 -3.81 -29.54
CA SER A 6 -0.34 -3.15 -29.32
C SER A 6 -1.50 -4.09 -29.68
N ALA A 7 -2.71 -3.75 -29.26
CA ALA A 7 -3.90 -4.48 -29.72
C ALA A 7 -4.08 -4.36 -31.25
N LYS A 8 -3.68 -3.22 -31.83
CA LYS A 8 -3.78 -2.99 -33.27
C LYS A 8 -2.90 -3.96 -34.05
N ASP A 9 -1.70 -4.27 -33.54
CA ASP A 9 -0.81 -5.24 -34.19
C ASP A 9 -1.38 -6.66 -34.08
N PHE A 10 -1.94 -7.04 -32.91
CA PHE A 10 -2.51 -8.37 -32.73
C PHE A 10 -3.73 -8.62 -33.63
N PHE A 11 -4.58 -7.62 -33.85
CA PHE A 11 -5.77 -7.73 -34.70
C PHE A 11 -5.53 -7.33 -36.17
N ASN A 12 -4.31 -6.95 -36.55
CA ASN A 12 -3.98 -6.68 -37.95
C ASN A 12 -3.73 -8.01 -38.70
N PRO A 13 -4.44 -8.28 -39.81
CA PRO A 13 -4.28 -9.50 -40.59
C PRO A 13 -2.84 -9.79 -41.05
N GLU A 14 -2.03 -8.76 -41.30
CA GLU A 14 -0.64 -8.93 -41.77
C GLU A 14 0.32 -9.40 -40.67
N THR A 15 0.05 -9.02 -39.41
CA THR A 15 0.94 -9.30 -38.27
C THR A 15 0.39 -10.35 -37.31
N HIS A 16 -0.91 -10.64 -37.37
CA HIS A 16 -1.59 -11.55 -36.45
C HIS A 16 -0.91 -12.92 -36.37
N ASP A 17 -0.74 -13.61 -37.50
CA ASP A 17 -0.21 -14.98 -37.53
C ASP A 17 1.23 -15.06 -36.99
N ILE A 18 2.02 -14.01 -37.22
CA ILE A 18 3.40 -13.90 -36.70
C ILE A 18 3.35 -13.76 -35.17
N ILE A 19 2.50 -12.87 -34.66
CA ILE A 19 2.38 -12.64 -33.23
C ILE A 19 1.80 -13.87 -32.53
N GLU A 20 0.75 -14.48 -33.08
CA GLU A 20 0.12 -15.71 -32.58
C GLU A 20 1.15 -16.83 -32.47
N LYS A 21 2.02 -17.02 -33.47
CA LYS A 21 3.06 -18.04 -33.44
C LYS A 21 4.18 -17.74 -32.45
N TYR A 22 4.75 -16.55 -32.48
CA TYR A 22 6.01 -16.25 -31.76
C TYR A 22 5.81 -15.77 -30.33
N LEU A 23 4.60 -15.30 -29.98
CA LEU A 23 4.27 -14.93 -28.60
C LEU A 23 3.40 -15.97 -27.88
N ALA A 24 3.15 -17.12 -28.52
CA ALA A 24 2.49 -18.28 -27.93
C ALA A 24 3.17 -18.72 -26.62
N GLY A 25 2.34 -19.17 -25.68
CA GLY A 25 2.78 -19.69 -24.39
C GLY A 25 2.84 -21.21 -24.35
N LYS A 26 2.54 -21.76 -23.17
CA LYS A 26 2.35 -23.20 -22.97
C LYS A 26 1.20 -23.70 -23.87
N ALA A 27 1.32 -24.92 -24.39
CA ALA A 27 0.24 -25.58 -25.12
C ALA A 27 -1.09 -25.53 -24.34
N GLY A 28 -2.18 -25.18 -25.04
CA GLY A 28 -3.51 -25.01 -24.45
C GLY A 28 -3.80 -23.62 -23.87
N VAL A 29 -2.85 -22.68 -23.92
CA VAL A 29 -3.07 -21.27 -23.54
C VAL A 29 -3.11 -20.43 -24.82
N SER A 30 -4.16 -19.63 -25.00
CA SER A 30 -4.25 -18.72 -26.14
C SER A 30 -3.21 -17.60 -26.04
N THR A 31 -2.67 -17.16 -27.18
CA THR A 31 -1.72 -16.05 -27.20
C THR A 31 -2.39 -14.73 -26.78
N GLU A 32 -3.65 -14.54 -27.16
CA GLU A 32 -4.43 -13.37 -26.75
C GLU A 32 -4.55 -13.29 -25.23
N ASP A 33 -5.02 -14.35 -24.56
CA ASP A 33 -5.20 -14.35 -23.10
C ASP A 33 -3.88 -14.06 -22.37
N ARG A 34 -2.79 -14.66 -22.87
CA ARG A 34 -1.45 -14.39 -22.35
C ARG A 34 -1.08 -12.90 -22.48
N LEU A 35 -1.31 -12.29 -23.65
CA LEU A 35 -1.04 -10.86 -23.88
C LEU A 35 -1.95 -9.95 -23.03
N ARG A 36 -3.21 -10.32 -22.82
CA ARG A 36 -4.15 -9.59 -21.95
C ARG A 36 -3.67 -9.59 -20.51
N MET A 37 -3.30 -10.76 -19.98
CA MET A 37 -2.77 -10.88 -18.61
C MET A 37 -1.48 -10.09 -18.42
N ILE A 38 -0.58 -10.16 -19.40
CA ILE A 38 0.65 -9.37 -19.43
C ILE A 38 0.37 -7.87 -19.35
N LYS A 39 -0.62 -7.38 -20.13
CA LYS A 39 -0.99 -5.95 -20.14
C LYS A 39 -1.64 -5.54 -18.83
N LEU A 40 -2.51 -6.38 -18.26
CA LEU A 40 -3.08 -6.15 -16.94
C LEU A 40 -1.98 -6.01 -15.88
N VAL A 41 -1.03 -6.94 -15.82
CA VAL A 41 0.10 -6.89 -14.87
C VAL A 41 0.93 -5.62 -15.06
N LYS A 42 1.18 -5.21 -16.31
CA LYS A 42 1.86 -3.95 -16.63
C LYS A 42 1.10 -2.75 -16.06
N ASP A 43 -0.22 -2.72 -16.24
CA ASP A 43 -1.03 -1.56 -15.89
C ASP A 43 -1.17 -1.41 -14.36
N ILE A 44 -1.43 -2.51 -13.64
CA ILE A 44 -1.46 -2.49 -12.16
C ILE A 44 -0.07 -2.27 -11.53
N GLY A 45 0.99 -2.73 -12.18
CA GLY A 45 2.38 -2.51 -11.77
C GLY A 45 3.02 -1.31 -12.43
N SER A 46 2.21 -0.35 -12.90
CA SER A 46 2.73 0.84 -13.58
C SER A 46 3.20 1.87 -12.55
N SER A 47 4.21 2.67 -12.95
CA SER A 47 4.68 3.77 -12.12
C SER A 47 3.61 4.82 -11.82
N TYR A 48 2.52 4.83 -12.60
CA TYR A 48 1.37 5.69 -12.34
C TYR A 48 0.71 5.32 -11.01
N GLU A 49 0.43 4.04 -10.80
CA GLU A 49 -0.13 3.53 -9.54
C GLU A 49 0.87 3.70 -8.38
N ASP A 50 2.17 3.48 -8.63
CA ASP A 50 3.20 3.70 -7.60
C ASP A 50 3.20 5.17 -7.14
N VAL A 51 3.22 6.11 -8.09
CA VAL A 51 3.24 7.56 -7.80
C VAL A 51 1.95 8.00 -7.11
N LEU A 52 0.79 7.54 -7.58
CA LEU A 52 -0.48 7.81 -6.90
C LEU A 52 -0.44 7.30 -5.46
N THR A 53 0.04 6.08 -5.23
CA THR A 53 0.09 5.49 -3.88
C THR A 53 0.94 6.31 -2.92
N ILE A 54 2.05 6.89 -3.37
CA ILE A 54 2.97 7.64 -2.50
C ILE A 54 2.67 9.14 -2.40
N HIS A 55 1.92 9.72 -3.35
CA HIS A 55 1.77 11.18 -3.47
C HIS A 55 0.34 11.70 -3.63
N ALA A 56 -0.67 10.85 -3.83
CA ALA A 56 -2.03 11.31 -4.17
C ALA A 56 -2.58 12.40 -3.22
N GLU A 57 -2.57 12.15 -1.91
CA GLU A 57 -3.06 13.09 -0.88
C GLU A 57 -1.92 13.84 -0.17
N GLY A 58 -0.77 13.92 -0.83
CA GLY A 58 0.47 14.42 -0.22
C GLY A 58 1.47 13.29 0.01
N SER A 59 2.73 13.68 0.23
CA SER A 59 3.81 12.73 0.45
C SER A 59 3.65 11.97 1.78
N LEU A 60 4.41 10.89 1.94
CA LEU A 60 4.53 10.17 3.21
C LEU A 60 4.94 11.09 4.39
N GLU A 61 5.63 12.20 4.10
CA GLU A 61 5.98 13.18 5.13
C GLU A 61 4.78 13.99 5.61
N ALA A 62 3.83 14.32 4.71
CA ALA A 62 2.59 14.96 5.09
C ALA A 62 1.80 14.07 6.08
N GLN A 63 1.75 12.76 5.83
CA GLN A 63 1.10 11.80 6.74
C GLN A 63 1.78 11.74 8.11
N LYS A 64 3.13 11.74 8.17
CA LYS A 64 3.86 11.80 9.46
C LYS A 64 3.52 13.07 10.23
N LEU A 65 3.46 14.22 9.55
CA LEU A 65 3.08 15.48 10.18
C LEU A 65 1.63 15.44 10.69
N SER A 66 0.71 14.85 9.93
CA SER A 66 -0.67 14.65 10.38
C SER A 66 -0.74 13.76 11.63
N ILE A 67 -0.02 12.63 11.66
CA ILE A 67 0.06 11.77 12.84
C ILE A 67 0.63 12.53 14.04
N LEU A 68 1.72 13.27 13.84
CA LEU A 68 2.35 14.10 14.87
C LEU A 68 1.37 15.14 15.42
N GLN A 69 0.62 15.82 14.54
CA GLN A 69 -0.31 16.86 14.93
C GLN A 69 -1.55 16.32 15.65
N LEU A 70 -2.03 15.13 15.27
CA LEU A 70 -3.23 14.51 15.84
C LEU A 70 -2.94 13.62 17.07
N ALA A 71 -1.67 13.33 17.34
CA ALA A 71 -1.27 12.49 18.46
C ALA A 71 -1.55 13.17 19.82
N GLU A 72 -2.31 12.50 20.68
CA GLU A 72 -2.48 12.89 22.08
C GLU A 72 -1.27 12.48 22.92
N PHE A 73 -0.15 13.20 22.75
CA PHE A 73 1.11 12.85 23.42
C PHE A 73 1.03 12.85 24.94
N ASP A 74 0.24 13.75 25.53
CA ASP A 74 0.07 13.77 26.99
C ASP A 74 -0.64 12.51 27.49
N ARG A 75 -1.62 12.00 26.73
CA ARG A 75 -2.25 10.71 26.99
C ARG A 75 -1.24 9.56 26.88
N TYR A 76 -0.44 9.53 25.82
CA TYR A 76 0.56 8.47 25.62
C TYR A 76 1.64 8.46 26.70
N LYS A 77 2.12 9.64 27.09
CA LYS A 77 3.08 9.79 28.20
C LYS A 77 2.48 9.35 29.53
N ALA A 78 1.23 9.73 29.82
CA ALA A 78 0.55 9.31 31.03
C ALA A 78 0.35 7.78 31.09
N ALA A 79 -0.04 7.17 29.97
CA ALA A 79 -0.14 5.71 29.85
C ALA A 79 1.20 5.02 30.13
N ALA A 80 2.29 5.51 29.52
CA ALA A 80 3.64 4.97 29.72
C ALA A 80 4.12 5.12 31.17
N MET A 81 3.92 6.30 31.78
CA MET A 81 4.26 6.53 33.18
C MET A 81 3.49 5.60 34.12
N ARG A 82 2.18 5.42 33.89
CA ARG A 82 1.35 4.47 34.66
C ARG A 82 1.86 3.03 34.52
N ALA A 83 2.17 2.58 33.31
CA ALA A 83 2.69 1.24 33.05
C ALA A 83 4.04 1.00 33.75
N ALA A 84 4.89 2.02 33.79
CA ALA A 84 6.20 1.99 34.45
C ALA A 84 6.16 2.35 35.95
N GLN A 85 4.97 2.59 36.52
CA GLN A 85 4.78 3.02 37.92
C GLN A 85 5.52 4.32 38.28
N ILE A 86 5.69 5.23 37.31
CA ILE A 86 6.27 6.55 37.49
C ILE A 86 5.15 7.53 37.84
N ASN A 87 5.35 8.35 38.88
CA ASN A 87 4.39 9.37 39.26
C ASN A 87 4.27 10.48 38.19
N ASN A 88 3.10 10.60 37.57
CA ASN A 88 2.81 11.67 36.62
C ASN A 88 2.38 12.95 37.34
N ARG A 89 3.32 13.89 37.52
CA ARG A 89 3.07 15.18 38.21
C ARG A 89 1.98 16.04 37.57
N LYS A 90 1.74 15.90 36.27
CA LYS A 90 0.71 16.68 35.56
C LYS A 90 -0.69 16.09 35.70
N GLY A 91 -0.81 14.84 36.15
CA GLY A 91 -2.05 14.08 36.05
C GLY A 91 -2.45 13.82 34.60
N HIS A 92 -3.48 13.01 34.41
CA HIS A 92 -4.20 12.88 33.15
C HIS A 92 -5.58 12.27 33.42
N ALA A 93 -6.66 12.95 33.03
CA ALA A 93 -8.04 12.60 33.38
C ALA A 93 -8.40 11.12 33.15
N LEU A 94 -7.94 10.53 32.04
CA LEU A 94 -8.20 9.10 31.75
C LEU A 94 -7.53 8.11 32.70
N PHE A 95 -6.44 8.48 33.38
CA PHE A 95 -5.60 7.56 34.16
C PHE A 95 -5.66 7.81 35.66
N ASP A 96 -6.00 9.03 36.08
CA ASP A 96 -6.02 9.42 37.49
C ASP A 96 -7.10 8.66 38.28
N ASP A 97 -8.24 8.38 37.65
CA ASP A 97 -9.37 7.66 38.26
C ASP A 97 -9.25 6.13 38.19
N LEU A 98 -8.21 5.61 37.52
CA LEU A 98 -8.05 4.17 37.34
C LEU A 98 -7.42 3.52 38.59
N PRO A 99 -7.82 2.28 38.96
CA PRO A 99 -7.19 1.52 40.05
C PRO A 99 -5.67 1.43 39.91
N GLN A 100 -4.94 1.15 40.99
CA GLN A 100 -3.48 1.01 40.89
C GLN A 100 -3.07 -0.07 39.86
N PHE A 101 -2.09 0.23 39.01
CA PHE A 101 -1.48 -0.72 38.09
C PHE A 101 -0.07 -1.14 38.58
N PRO A 102 0.32 -2.42 38.44
CA PRO A 102 -0.53 -3.55 38.05
C PRO A 102 -1.54 -3.92 39.17
N PRO A 103 -2.62 -4.65 38.85
CA PRO A 103 -3.56 -5.14 39.87
C PRO A 103 -2.82 -6.01 40.89
N LYS A 104 -3.18 -5.88 42.18
CA LYS A 104 -2.71 -6.81 43.21
C LYS A 104 -3.35 -8.17 42.93
N LEU A 105 -2.51 -9.19 42.71
CA LEU A 105 -2.92 -10.60 42.61
C LEU A 105 -3.36 -11.12 43.97
#